data_AF-A0A7J4XCB7-F1
#
_entry.id   AF-A0A7J4XCB7-F1
#
_cell.length_a   1.000
_cell.length_b   1.000
_cell.length_c   1.000
_cell.angle_alpha   90.00
_cell.angle_beta   90.00
_cell.angle_gamma   90.00
#
_symmetry.space_group_name_H-M   'P 1'
#
loop_
_entity.id
_entity.type
_entity.pdbx_description
1 polymer ?
#
loop_
_entity_poly.entity_id
_entity_poly.type
_entity_poly.pdbx_seq_one_letter_code
_entity_poly.pdbx_strand_id
1 'polypeptide(L)'
;MEEQVVNILKPLKSLSIFVLGTNVENYFHLNYEYISKEEMKVYSDTYTFPDLGVSLWTDEKTNKIIYEIRTDISCVYKGHELINMLYDDFLSLVNLLPDDIGDIYVRGPKKNGRNYGVYYFDSLGLTLYVWRGCIRFINVSNYDVFVNA
;
A
#
# COMPACT_ATOMS: atom_id res chain seq x y z
N MET A 1 -24.85 -5.84 10.81
CA MET A 1 -23.88 -4.75 10.93
C MET A 1 -22.56 -5.38 10.57
N GLU A 2 -22.12 -5.24 9.32
CA GLU A 2 -20.78 -5.70 8.93
C GLU A 2 -19.78 -4.87 9.74
N GLU A 3 -18.86 -5.53 10.45
CA GLU A 3 -17.76 -4.83 11.10
C GLU A 3 -16.97 -4.10 10.01
N GLN A 4 -16.86 -2.78 10.16
CA GLN A 4 -16.06 -1.99 9.23
C GLN A 4 -14.59 -2.40 9.39
N VAL A 5 -13.95 -2.81 8.30
CA VAL A 5 -12.51 -3.10 8.31
C VAL A 5 -11.76 -1.82 8.63
N VAL A 6 -10.95 -1.85 9.69
CA VAL A 6 -10.10 -0.73 10.10
C VAL A 6 -8.65 -1.16 10.04
N ASN A 7 -7.88 -0.53 9.15
CA ASN A 7 -6.48 -0.87 8.99
C ASN A 7 -5.55 0.14 9.65
N ILE A 8 -4.91 -0.22 10.77
CA ILE A 8 -4.07 0.71 11.54
C ILE A 8 -2.66 0.77 10.95
N LEU A 9 -2.23 1.96 10.53
CA LEU A 9 -0.89 2.20 10.00
C LEU A 9 0.14 2.41 11.13
N LYS A 10 1.27 1.69 11.01
CA LYS A 10 2.53 2.03 11.66
C LYS A 10 3.57 2.32 10.56
N PRO A 11 3.97 3.59 10.36
CA PRO A 11 4.93 3.98 9.32
C PRO A 11 6.18 3.11 9.31
N LEU A 12 6.73 2.84 8.12
CA LEU A 12 7.92 2.01 7.89
C LEU A 12 7.87 0.57 8.44
N LYS A 13 6.72 0.11 8.95
CA LYS A 13 6.65 -1.13 9.73
C LYS A 13 5.51 -2.05 9.37
N SER A 14 4.26 -1.58 9.43
CA SER A 14 3.11 -2.48 9.32
C SER A 14 1.82 -1.76 8.97
N LEU A 15 0.90 -2.52 8.41
CA LEU A 15 -0.51 -2.15 8.29
C LEU A 15 -1.35 -3.27 8.92
N SER A 16 -2.11 -2.94 9.97
CA SER A 16 -2.85 -3.92 10.77
C SER A 16 -1.94 -5.03 11.30
N ILE A 17 -2.24 -6.28 10.94
CA ILE A 17 -1.49 -7.48 11.32
C ILE A 17 -0.32 -7.77 10.39
N PHE A 18 -0.26 -7.13 9.21
CA PHE A 18 0.75 -7.37 8.19
C PHE A 18 2.00 -6.56 8.48
N VAL A 19 3.15 -7.22 8.59
CA VAL A 19 4.41 -6.61 9.01
C VAL A 19 5.46 -6.75 7.91
N LEU A 20 6.06 -5.62 7.53
CA LEU A 20 7.19 -5.59 6.59
C LEU A 20 8.36 -6.41 7.14
N GLY A 21 9.07 -7.11 6.25
CA GLY A 21 10.24 -7.92 6.63
C GLY A 21 9.89 -9.27 7.23
N THR A 22 8.61 -9.64 7.27
CA THR A 22 8.16 -10.97 7.69
C THR A 22 7.76 -11.81 6.48
N ASN A 23 7.77 -13.14 6.65
CA ASN A 23 7.36 -14.06 5.60
C ASN A 23 5.83 -14.04 5.44
N VAL A 24 5.36 -13.93 4.20
CA VAL A 24 3.93 -13.90 3.89
C VAL A 24 3.18 -15.17 4.33
N GLU A 25 3.87 -16.30 4.43
CA GLU A 25 3.32 -17.58 4.86
C GLU A 25 2.74 -17.54 6.29
N ASN A 26 3.22 -16.62 7.13
CA ASN A 26 2.67 -16.39 8.46
C ASN A 26 1.18 -16.04 8.44
N TYR A 27 0.67 -15.56 7.30
CA TYR A 27 -0.69 -15.08 7.13
C TYR A 27 -1.59 -16.03 6.32
N PHE A 28 -1.09 -17.19 5.89
CA PHE A 28 -1.86 -18.15 5.07
C PHE A 28 -3.01 -18.85 5.82
N HIS A 29 -3.14 -18.61 7.11
CA HIS A 29 -4.31 -19.02 7.88
C HIS A 29 -5.55 -18.15 7.59
N LEU A 30 -5.38 -17.03 6.88
CA LEU A 30 -6.45 -16.13 6.42
C LEU A 30 -6.90 -16.51 5.00
N ASN A 31 -8.06 -16.00 4.57
CA ASN A 31 -8.49 -16.10 3.19
C ASN A 31 -7.66 -15.18 2.29
N TYR A 32 -7.07 -15.72 1.22
CA TYR A 32 -6.24 -14.96 0.29
C TYR A 32 -6.33 -15.46 -1.16
N GLU A 33 -6.08 -14.54 -2.08
CA GLU A 33 -5.86 -14.79 -3.50
C GLU A 33 -4.37 -14.62 -3.80
N TYR A 34 -3.81 -15.47 -4.65
CA TYR A 34 -2.41 -15.41 -5.08
C TYR A 34 -2.34 -15.21 -6.58
N ILE A 35 -1.47 -14.30 -6.99
CA ILE A 35 -1.11 -14.09 -8.39
C ILE A 35 0.40 -14.06 -8.50
N SER A 36 0.97 -14.91 -9.37
CA SER A 36 2.41 -14.97 -9.56
C SER A 36 2.91 -13.78 -10.38
N LYS A 37 4.18 -13.44 -10.19
CA LYS A 37 4.84 -12.38 -10.96
C LYS A 37 4.82 -12.65 -12.48
N GLU A 38 4.87 -13.92 -12.90
CA GLU A 38 4.83 -14.30 -14.32
C GLU A 38 3.47 -13.99 -14.94
N GLU A 39 2.39 -14.27 -14.20
CA GLU A 39 1.02 -13.99 -14.64
C GLU A 39 0.79 -12.47 -14.79
N MET A 40 1.28 -11.69 -13.81
CA MET A 40 1.18 -10.24 -13.83
C MET A 40 2.16 -9.56 -14.78
N LYS A 41 3.18 -10.29 -15.26
CA LYS A 41 4.33 -9.74 -16.02
C LYS A 41 5.00 -8.58 -15.28
N VAL A 42 5.16 -8.74 -13.96
CA VAL A 42 5.81 -7.78 -13.07
C VAL A 42 6.96 -8.46 -12.32
N TYR A 43 7.60 -7.73 -11.40
CA TYR A 43 8.78 -8.20 -10.67
C TYR A 43 8.46 -8.96 -9.37
N SER A 44 7.19 -9.14 -9.01
CA SER A 44 6.82 -9.61 -7.67
C SER A 44 5.51 -10.35 -7.61
N ASP A 45 5.49 -11.34 -6.72
CA ASP A 45 4.30 -12.11 -6.37
C ASP A 45 3.35 -11.24 -5.54
N THR A 46 2.06 -11.42 -5.75
CA THR A 46 1.02 -10.66 -5.06
C THR A 46 0.11 -11.61 -4.27
N TYR A 47 -0.12 -11.27 -3.01
CA TYR A 47 -1.06 -11.96 -2.12
C TYR A 47 -2.12 -10.97 -1.65
N THR A 48 -3.35 -11.14 -2.08
CA THR A 48 -4.48 -10.26 -1.75
C THR A 48 -5.34 -10.92 -0.68
N PHE A 49 -5.70 -10.17 0.37
CA PHE A 49 -6.55 -10.58 1.48
C PHE A 49 -7.84 -9.78 1.40
N PRO A 50 -8.87 -10.27 0.67
CA PRO A 50 -10.06 -9.48 0.32
C PRO A 50 -10.84 -8.99 1.54
N ASP A 51 -10.93 -9.84 2.58
CA ASP A 51 -11.64 -9.53 3.82
C ASP A 51 -11.02 -8.37 4.60
N LEU A 52 -9.75 -8.04 4.31
CA LEU A 52 -9.01 -6.94 4.92
C LEU A 52 -8.73 -5.80 3.94
N GLY A 53 -9.05 -5.98 2.64
CA GLY A 53 -8.69 -5.08 1.55
C GLY A 53 -7.21 -4.72 1.52
N VAL A 54 -6.36 -5.71 1.80
CA VAL A 54 -4.90 -5.55 1.80
C VAL A 54 -4.29 -6.45 0.74
N SER A 55 -3.30 -5.94 0.02
CA SER A 55 -2.45 -6.73 -0.86
C SER A 55 -1.00 -6.63 -0.42
N LEU A 56 -0.26 -7.73 -0.51
CA LEU A 56 1.14 -7.84 -0.11
C LEU A 56 1.99 -8.22 -1.32
N TRP A 57 3.16 -7.59 -1.43
CA TRP A 57 4.14 -7.93 -2.47
C TRP A 57 5.37 -8.57 -1.84
N THR A 58 5.84 -9.62 -2.51
CA THR A 58 7.08 -10.33 -2.18
C THR A 58 7.93 -10.54 -3.43
N ASP A 59 9.25 -10.49 -3.30
CA ASP A 59 10.19 -10.78 -4.40
C ASP A 59 10.85 -12.15 -4.18
N GLU A 60 11.15 -12.86 -5.26
CA GLU A 60 11.97 -14.07 -5.25
C GLU A 60 13.32 -13.86 -4.57
N LYS A 61 13.96 -12.68 -4.77
CA LYS A 61 15.22 -12.35 -4.10
C LYS A 61 15.09 -12.35 -2.58
N THR A 62 13.87 -12.09 -2.09
CA THR A 62 13.57 -11.94 -0.68
C THR A 62 12.98 -13.21 -0.08
N ASN A 63 12.83 -14.31 -0.84
CA ASN A 63 12.28 -15.59 -0.36
C ASN A 63 10.93 -15.42 0.38
N LYS A 64 9.95 -14.80 -0.30
CA LYS A 64 8.59 -14.52 0.21
C LYS A 64 8.49 -13.53 1.39
N ILE A 65 9.54 -12.74 1.63
CA ILE A 65 9.48 -11.66 2.61
C ILE A 65 8.68 -10.49 2.03
N ILE A 66 7.79 -9.94 2.86
CA ILE A 66 6.93 -8.80 2.50
C ILE A 66 7.78 -7.53 2.48
N TYR A 67 7.89 -6.90 1.31
CA TYR A 67 8.59 -5.62 1.17
C TYR A 67 7.64 -4.44 0.96
N GLU A 68 6.40 -4.70 0.54
CA GLU A 68 5.37 -3.67 0.34
C GLU A 68 3.97 -4.20 0.72
N ILE A 69 3.17 -3.32 1.33
CA ILE A 69 1.79 -3.57 1.74
C ILE A 69 0.91 -2.48 1.13
N ARG A 70 -0.15 -2.83 0.38
CA ARG A 70 -1.12 -1.88 -0.19
C ARG A 70 -2.48 -2.01 0.47
N THR A 71 -3.19 -0.89 0.60
CA THR A 71 -4.63 -0.84 0.92
C THR A 71 -5.32 0.26 0.12
N ASP A 72 -6.60 0.04 -0.18
CA ASP A 72 -7.50 1.00 -0.84
C ASP A 72 -8.86 1.14 -0.18
N ILE A 73 -9.11 0.41 0.91
CA ILE A 73 -10.39 0.45 1.64
C ILE A 73 -10.32 1.23 2.96
N SER A 74 -9.22 1.10 3.70
CA SER A 74 -9.00 1.77 4.99
C SER A 74 -7.51 1.87 5.28
N CYS A 75 -7.10 2.96 5.91
CA CYS A 75 -5.78 3.19 6.47
C CYS A 75 -5.88 4.30 7.53
N VAL A 76 -5.85 3.94 8.81
CA VAL A 76 -5.92 4.89 9.92
C VAL A 76 -4.53 5.24 10.42
N TYR A 77 -4.23 6.54 10.43
CA TYR A 77 -2.98 7.10 10.95
C TYR A 77 -3.25 8.32 11.82
N LYS A 78 -2.63 8.39 13.01
CA LYS A 78 -2.85 9.45 14.01
C LYS A 78 -4.34 9.70 14.32
N GLY A 79 -5.18 8.67 14.24
CA GLY A 79 -6.61 8.77 14.49
C GLY A 79 -7.46 9.26 13.31
N HIS A 80 -6.86 9.44 12.13
CA HIS A 80 -7.56 9.86 10.91
C HIS A 80 -7.56 8.75 9.86
N GLU A 81 -8.71 8.53 9.21
CA GLU A 81 -8.81 7.68 8.03
C GLU A 81 -8.19 8.41 6.83
N LEU A 82 -7.16 7.80 6.22
CA LEU A 82 -6.40 8.38 5.12
C LEU A 82 -7.04 8.07 3.76
N ILE A 83 -7.74 6.94 3.60
CA ILE A 83 -8.43 6.63 2.35
C ILE A 83 -9.57 7.63 2.16
N ASN A 84 -9.60 8.28 0.99
CA ASN A 84 -10.47 9.40 0.62
C ASN A 84 -10.18 10.74 1.31
N MET A 85 -9.17 10.83 2.19
CA MET A 85 -8.69 12.11 2.72
C MET A 85 -8.18 13.00 1.58
N LEU A 86 -8.37 14.31 1.68
CA LEU A 86 -7.72 15.27 0.79
C LEU A 86 -6.21 15.23 1.00
N TYR A 87 -5.45 15.26 -0.08
CA TYR A 87 -4.00 15.25 -0.04
C TYR A 87 -3.44 16.45 0.77
N ASP A 88 -4.03 17.63 0.63
CA ASP A 88 -3.61 18.83 1.37
C ASP A 88 -3.87 18.70 2.88
N ASP A 89 -4.93 18.00 3.28
CA ASP A 89 -5.21 17.70 4.69
C ASP A 89 -4.18 16.70 5.24
N PHE A 90 -3.78 15.71 4.42
CA PHE A 90 -2.70 14.80 4.78
C PHE A 90 -1.38 15.54 4.99
N LEU A 91 -1.00 16.45 4.07
CA LEU A 91 0.21 17.27 4.22
C LEU A 91 0.19 18.05 5.53
N SER A 92 -0.97 18.59 5.91
CA SER A 92 -1.16 19.29 7.18
C SER A 92 -1.04 18.36 8.40
N LEU A 93 -1.56 17.12 8.30
CA LEU A 93 -1.49 16.10 9.36
C LEU A 93 -0.07 15.61 9.64
N VAL A 94 0.74 15.47 8.58
CA VAL A 94 2.13 15.00 8.71
C VAL A 94 3.12 16.13 8.89
N ASN A 95 2.77 17.34 8.44
CA ASN A 95 3.66 18.51 8.40
C ASN A 95 4.97 18.22 7.65
N LEU A 96 4.85 17.56 6.50
CA LEU A 96 5.94 17.14 5.62
C LEU A 96 5.56 17.41 4.16
N LEU A 97 6.56 17.63 3.33
CA LEU A 97 6.42 17.61 1.87
C LEU A 97 6.83 16.22 1.34
N PRO A 98 6.35 15.81 0.16
CA PRO A 98 6.81 14.58 -0.47
C PRO A 98 8.28 14.71 -0.86
N ASP A 99 9.00 13.60 -0.75
CA ASP A 99 10.40 13.46 -1.17
C ASP A 99 10.52 13.42 -2.70
N ASP A 100 9.55 12.79 -3.37
CA ASP A 100 9.44 12.74 -4.82
C ASP A 100 7.98 12.73 -5.29
N ILE A 101 7.75 13.09 -6.55
CA ILE A 101 6.42 13.17 -7.17
C ILE A 101 6.48 12.57 -8.57
N GLY A 102 5.52 11.69 -8.87
CA GLY A 102 5.33 11.12 -10.19
C GLY A 102 3.86 11.09 -10.61
N ASP A 103 3.61 10.47 -11.75
CA ASP A 103 2.27 10.16 -12.23
C ASP A 103 2.21 8.74 -12.81
N ILE A 104 1.06 8.10 -12.64
CA ILE A 104 0.81 6.78 -13.21
C ILE A 104 -0.58 6.69 -13.82
N TYR A 105 -0.64 6.15 -15.04
CA TYR A 105 -1.90 5.78 -15.68
C TYR A 105 -2.28 4.35 -15.33
N VAL A 106 -3.40 4.18 -14.63
CA VAL A 106 -3.99 2.88 -14.37
C VAL A 106 -5.21 2.71 -15.28
N ARG A 107 -5.23 1.62 -16.07
CA ARG A 107 -6.40 1.26 -16.88
C ARG A 107 -7.57 0.96 -15.95
N GLY A 108 -8.66 1.70 -16.10
CA GLY A 108 -9.90 1.46 -15.37
C GLY A 108 -10.77 0.40 -16.05
N PRO A 109 -11.82 -0.09 -15.39
CA PRO A 109 -12.75 -1.09 -15.96
C PRO A 109 -13.63 -0.56 -17.12
N LYS A 110 -13.54 0.74 -17.46
CA LYS A 110 -14.26 1.38 -18.59
C LYS A 110 -13.26 1.99 -19.58
N LYS A 111 -13.74 2.68 -20.62
CA LYS A 111 -12.92 3.38 -21.62
C LYS A 111 -11.93 4.41 -21.05
N ASN A 112 -12.16 4.91 -19.84
CA ASN A 112 -11.32 5.95 -19.24
C ASN A 112 -10.51 5.33 -18.10
N GLY A 113 -9.18 5.28 -18.26
CA GLY A 113 -8.29 5.03 -17.13
C GLY A 113 -8.18 6.23 -16.21
N ARG A 114 -7.37 6.09 -15.16
CA ARG A 114 -7.16 7.12 -14.15
C ARG A 114 -5.68 7.48 -14.14
N ASN A 115 -5.39 8.76 -14.25
CA ASN A 115 -4.07 9.32 -13.96
C ASN A 115 -4.04 9.66 -12.48
N TYR A 116 -3.23 8.92 -11.72
CA TYR A 116 -2.96 9.23 -10.32
C TYR A 116 -1.69 10.08 -10.24
N GLY A 117 -1.72 11.10 -9.40
CA GLY A 117 -0.49 11.68 -8.87
C GLY A 117 0.08 10.71 -7.83
N VAL A 118 1.38 10.45 -7.90
CA VAL A 118 2.09 9.55 -6.99
C VAL A 118 3.02 10.40 -6.15
N TYR A 119 2.93 10.28 -4.83
CA TYR A 119 3.70 11.09 -3.89
C TYR A 119 4.43 10.19 -2.91
N TYR A 120 5.75 10.34 -2.84
CA TYR A 120 6.63 9.50 -2.04
C TYR A 120 6.98 10.23 -0.73
N PHE A 121 6.87 9.53 0.40
CA PHE A 121 7.22 10.00 1.74
C PHE A 121 8.11 8.95 2.40
N ASP A 122 9.39 8.98 2.06
CA ASP A 122 10.39 7.97 2.45
C ASP A 122 10.54 7.93 3.97
N SER A 123 10.52 9.09 4.62
CA SER A 123 10.55 9.21 6.09
C SER A 123 9.36 8.54 6.81
N LEU A 124 8.26 8.29 6.09
CA LEU A 124 7.09 7.56 6.59
C LEU A 124 6.97 6.15 5.99
N GLY A 125 7.78 5.83 4.99
CA GLY A 125 7.65 4.61 4.21
C GLY A 125 6.33 4.54 3.45
N LEU A 126 5.83 5.67 2.94
CA LEU A 126 4.53 5.75 2.28
C LEU A 126 4.66 6.20 0.83
N THR A 127 3.88 5.56 -0.04
CA THR A 127 3.59 6.06 -1.38
C THR A 127 2.09 6.27 -1.50
N LEU A 128 1.67 7.50 -1.79
CA LEU A 128 0.27 7.88 -1.93
C LEU A 128 -0.12 7.99 -3.39
N TYR A 129 -1.24 7.38 -3.76
CA TYR A 129 -1.84 7.53 -5.08
C TYR A 129 -3.07 8.41 -4.97
N VAL A 130 -2.97 9.62 -5.50
CA VAL A 130 -3.99 10.66 -5.36
C VAL A 130 -4.73 10.83 -6.69
N TRP A 131 -6.05 10.87 -6.61
CA TRP A 131 -6.90 11.18 -7.76
C TRP A 131 -7.98 12.16 -7.39
N ARG A 132 -8.04 13.26 -8.16
CA ARG A 132 -8.93 14.41 -7.93
C ARG A 132 -8.76 14.98 -6.51
N GLY A 133 -7.51 15.11 -6.07
CA GLY A 133 -7.16 15.65 -4.76
C GLY A 133 -7.34 14.70 -3.58
N CYS A 134 -7.91 13.51 -3.76
CA CYS A 134 -8.11 12.54 -2.66
C CYS A 134 -7.14 11.36 -2.77
N ILE A 135 -6.64 10.90 -1.63
CA ILE A 135 -5.86 9.66 -1.52
C ILE A 135 -6.77 8.47 -1.83
N ARG A 136 -6.35 7.60 -2.75
CA ARG A 136 -7.12 6.42 -3.18
C ARG A 136 -6.42 5.09 -2.87
N PHE A 137 -5.10 5.08 -2.94
CA PHE A 137 -4.29 3.94 -2.54
C PHE A 137 -3.13 4.42 -1.69
N ILE A 138 -2.72 3.56 -0.77
CA ILE A 138 -1.52 3.77 0.03
C ILE A 138 -0.69 2.50 -0.06
N ASN A 139 0.57 2.66 -0.43
CA ASN A 139 1.58 1.63 -0.23
C ASN A 139 2.38 1.98 1.03
N VAL A 140 2.62 0.97 1.85
CA VAL A 140 3.50 0.99 3.01
C VAL A 140 4.69 0.12 2.67
N SER A 141 5.89 0.69 2.79
CA SER A 141 7.12 0.01 2.44
C SER A 141 8.24 0.46 3.36
N ASN A 142 9.38 -0.21 3.29
CA ASN A 142 10.61 0.23 3.92
C ASN A 142 11.76 0.03 2.92
N TYR A 143 11.78 0.90 1.90
CA TYR A 143 12.68 0.79 0.76
C TYR A 143 14.16 0.72 1.16
N ASP A 144 14.55 1.46 2.21
CA ASP A 144 15.92 1.47 2.73
C ASP A 144 16.40 0.11 3.23
N VAL A 145 15.49 -0.72 3.76
CA VAL A 145 15.83 -2.05 4.30
C VAL A 145 15.91 -3.12 3.22
N PHE A 146 15.19 -2.98 2.11
CA PHE A 146 15.10 -4.03 1.08
C PHE A 146 15.93 -3.76 -0.19
N VAL A 147 16.30 -2.51 -0.47
CA VAL A 147 17.11 -2.15 -1.65
C VAL A 147 18.61 -2.05 -1.33
N ASN A 148 18.97 -1.78 -0.06
CA ASN A 148 20.37 -1.66 0.37
C ASN A 148 20.89 -2.88 1.16
N ALA A 149 20.14 -4.00 1.19
CA ALA A 149 20.55 -5.24 1.86
C ALA A 149 21.31 -6.20 0.94
#